data_AF-A0A3M0BF72-F1
#
_entry.id   AF-A0A3M0BF72-F1
#
_cell.length_a   1.000
_cell.length_b   1.000
_cell.length_c   1.000
_cell.angle_alpha   90.00
_cell.angle_beta   90.00
_cell.angle_gamma   90.00
#
_symmetry.space_group_name_H-M   'P 1'
#
loop_
_entity.id
_entity.type
_entity.pdbx_description
1 polymer ?
#
loop_
_entity_poly.entity_id
_entity_poly.type
_entity_poly.pdbx_seq_one_letter_code
_entity_poly.pdbx_strand_id
1 'polypeptide(L)'
;MKVKVGQTVPYFEFLDGIEGKSSYDLRNRWHIIIYKSSKLDLSDKEEELEKAGIKLIDYIQILTKDLLDKIDIKNKDEFLILIDRYGVINYMAEGENLPNFENIMETIQFIEDEGCCSL
;
A
#
# COMPACT_ATOMS: atom_id res chain seq x y z
N MET A 1 -13.87 15.38 2.34
CA MET A 1 -14.09 14.06 2.98
C MET A 1 -12.82 13.25 2.74
N LYS A 2 -12.24 12.65 3.78
CA LYS A 2 -11.04 11.82 3.66
C LYS A 2 -11.42 10.36 3.40
N VAL A 3 -10.64 9.67 2.56
CA VAL A 3 -10.78 8.25 2.25
C VAL A 3 -10.30 7.40 3.43
N LYS A 4 -11.05 6.35 3.77
CA LYS A 4 -10.79 5.43 4.88
C LYS A 4 -10.59 3.99 4.38
N VAL A 5 -10.27 3.09 5.32
CA VAL A 5 -10.34 1.64 5.08
C VAL A 5 -11.71 1.26 4.52
N GLY A 6 -11.74 0.36 3.54
CA GLY A 6 -12.93 -0.06 2.79
C GLY A 6 -13.30 0.86 1.62
N GLN A 7 -12.53 1.92 1.36
CA GLN A 7 -12.77 2.84 0.24
C GLN A 7 -11.64 2.81 -0.78
N THR A 8 -11.94 3.21 -2.01
CA THR A 8 -10.96 3.28 -3.10
C THR A 8 -9.91 4.35 -2.83
N VAL A 9 -8.64 3.97 -2.96
CA VAL A 9 -7.51 4.90 -2.88
C VAL A 9 -7.67 6.02 -3.92
N PRO A 10 -7.36 7.27 -3.56
CA PRO A 10 -7.29 8.36 -4.53
C PRO A 10 -6.30 8.04 -5.66
N TYR A 11 -6.52 8.63 -6.82
CA TYR A 11 -5.52 8.59 -7.89
C TYR A 11 -4.17 9.14 -7.39
N PHE A 12 -3.09 8.44 -7.73
CA PHE A 12 -1.73 8.89 -7.53
C PHE A 12 -0.82 8.46 -8.69
N GLU A 13 0.26 9.20 -8.86
CA GLU A 13 1.40 8.93 -9.74
C GLU A 13 2.64 8.65 -8.89
N PHE A 14 3.52 7.80 -9.40
CA PHE A 14 4.75 7.40 -8.73
C PHE A 14 5.85 7.05 -9.73
N LEU A 15 7.10 7.02 -9.26
CA LEU A 15 8.25 6.55 -10.03
C LEU A 15 8.52 5.07 -9.79
N ASP A 16 8.54 4.29 -10.87
CA ASP A 16 8.99 2.90 -10.90
C ASP A 16 10.32 2.84 -11.65
N GLY A 17 11.42 2.91 -10.89
CA GLY A 17 12.74 3.21 -11.45
C GLY A 17 12.78 4.61 -12.07
N ILE A 18 12.93 4.68 -13.40
CA ILE A 18 12.93 5.95 -14.16
C ILE A 18 11.60 6.25 -14.85
N GLU A 19 10.66 5.30 -14.83
CA GLU A 19 9.38 5.41 -15.53
C GLU A 19 8.31 5.98 -14.59
N GLY A 20 7.55 6.95 -15.05
CA GLY A 20 6.37 7.44 -14.35
C GLY A 20 5.19 6.50 -14.59
N LYS A 21 4.57 6.04 -13.50
CA LYS A 21 3.36 5.19 -13.52
C LYS A 21 2.28 5.79 -12.65
N SER A 22 1.07 5.26 -12.78
CA SER A 22 -0.09 5.65 -12.00
C SER A 22 -0.72 4.49 -11.26
N SER A 23 -1.54 4.81 -10.27
CA SER A 23 -2.39 3.85 -9.56
C SER A 23 -3.26 2.99 -10.48
N TYR A 24 -3.59 3.44 -11.69
CA TYR A 24 -4.38 2.66 -12.66
C TYR A 24 -3.56 1.58 -13.37
N ASP A 25 -2.26 1.81 -13.57
CA ASP A 25 -1.36 0.83 -14.18
C ASP A 25 -1.13 -0.40 -13.29
N LEU A 26 -1.42 -0.25 -11.99
CA LEU A 26 -1.28 -1.30 -10.99
C LEU A 26 -2.57 -2.11 -10.76
N ARG A 27 -3.73 -1.55 -11.10
CA ARG A 27 -5.03 -2.19 -10.84
C ARG A 27 -5.17 -3.52 -11.56
N ASN A 28 -5.91 -4.43 -10.93
CA ASN A 28 -6.17 -5.81 -11.33
C ASN A 28 -4.93 -6.70 -11.47
N ARG A 29 -3.73 -6.19 -11.14
CA ARG A 29 -2.48 -6.94 -11.25
C ARG A 29 -1.75 -7.10 -9.92
N TRP A 30 -1.75 -6.05 -9.09
CA TRP A 30 -0.94 -6.01 -7.88
C TRP A 30 -1.76 -5.60 -6.66
N HIS A 31 -1.55 -6.27 -5.53
CA HIS A 31 -1.74 -5.61 -4.24
C HIS A 31 -0.66 -4.53 -4.10
N ILE A 32 -0.92 -3.46 -3.36
CA ILE A 32 0.00 -2.32 -3.27
C ILE A 32 0.25 -2.00 -1.80
N ILE A 33 1.52 -1.86 -1.45
CA ILE A 33 1.95 -1.31 -0.17
C ILE A 33 2.55 0.07 -0.44
N ILE A 34 1.98 1.12 0.15
CA ILE A 34 2.58 2.45 0.19
C ILE A 34 3.05 2.70 1.63
N TYR A 35 4.33 2.96 1.83
CA TYR A 35 4.86 3.15 3.18
C TYR A 35 5.88 4.27 3.26
N LYS A 36 6.00 4.84 4.46
CA LYS A 36 7.10 5.71 4.87
C LYS A 36 7.41 5.37 6.31
N SER A 37 8.61 4.87 6.59
CA SER A 37 9.00 4.56 7.96
C SER A 37 10.51 4.67 8.17
N SER A 38 10.91 5.10 9.36
CA SER A 38 12.29 5.00 9.86
C SER A 38 12.57 3.71 10.64
N LYS A 39 11.52 2.94 10.97
CA LYS A 39 11.58 1.72 11.79
C LYS A 39 11.38 0.44 11.00
N LEU A 40 10.73 0.54 9.84
CA LEU A 40 10.43 -0.57 8.94
C LEU A 40 11.10 -0.31 7.60
N ASP A 41 12.07 -1.14 7.26
CA ASP A 41 12.65 -1.20 5.93
C ASP A 41 12.14 -2.47 5.24
N LEU A 42 11.46 -2.28 4.10
CA LEU A 42 10.93 -3.37 3.27
C LEU A 42 11.72 -3.54 1.97
N SER A 43 12.78 -2.75 1.76
CA SER A 43 13.54 -2.76 0.50
C SER A 43 14.23 -4.10 0.25
N ASP A 44 14.69 -4.79 1.30
CA ASP A 44 15.27 -6.13 1.20
C ASP A 44 14.23 -7.24 0.94
N LYS A 45 12.93 -6.92 1.05
CA LYS A 45 11.80 -7.83 0.82
C LYS A 45 11.09 -7.60 -0.50
N GLU A 46 11.51 -6.63 -1.31
CA GLU A 46 10.81 -6.27 -2.54
C GLU A 46 10.64 -7.46 -3.48
N GLU A 47 11.68 -8.29 -3.66
CA GLU A 47 11.60 -9.48 -4.52
C GLU A 47 10.59 -10.52 -3.99
N GLU A 48 10.49 -10.68 -2.67
CA GLU A 48 9.56 -11.61 -2.04
C GLU A 48 8.11 -11.11 -2.17
N LEU A 49 7.90 -9.82 -1.93
CA LEU A 49 6.63 -9.14 -2.12
C LEU A 49 6.17 -9.21 -3.58
N GLU A 50 7.08 -9.00 -4.54
CA GLU A 50 6.78 -9.07 -5.96
C GLU A 50 6.35 -10.49 -6.37
N LYS A 51 7.02 -11.53 -5.86
CA LYS A 51 6.62 -12.93 -6.08
C LYS A 51 5.23 -13.25 -5.52
N ALA A 52 4.84 -12.58 -4.45
CA ALA A 52 3.51 -12.68 -3.84
C ALA A 52 2.46 -11.76 -4.52
N GLY A 53 2.78 -11.13 -5.65
CA GLY A 53 1.83 -10.26 -6.36
C GLY A 53 1.60 -8.91 -5.68
N ILE A 54 2.59 -8.43 -4.92
CA ILE A 54 2.54 -7.16 -4.19
C ILE A 54 3.56 -6.18 -4.78
N LYS A 55 3.11 -4.98 -5.14
CA LYS A 55 3.98 -3.86 -5.49
C LYS A 55 4.26 -3.01 -4.25
N LEU A 56 5.53 -2.95 -3.86
CA LEU A 56 6.01 -2.04 -2.83
C LEU A 56 6.26 -0.65 -3.44
N ILE A 57 5.83 0.40 -2.74
CA ILE A 57 6.06 1.80 -3.10
C ILE A 57 6.50 2.56 -1.85
N ASP A 58 7.76 2.97 -1.81
CA ASP A 58 8.20 3.96 -0.82
C ASP A 58 7.53 5.29 -1.15
N TYR A 59 7.00 5.98 -0.14
CA TYR A 59 6.35 7.27 -0.31
C TYR A 59 7.24 8.31 -1.01
N ILE A 60 8.56 8.21 -0.91
CA ILE A 60 9.48 9.10 -1.65
C ILE A 60 9.32 8.98 -3.18
N GLN A 61 8.81 7.86 -3.67
CA GLN A 61 8.52 7.63 -5.08
C GLN A 61 7.21 8.26 -5.53
N ILE A 62 6.32 8.66 -4.61
CA ILE A 62 5.03 9.27 -4.93
C ILE A 62 5.23 10.68 -5.47
N LEU A 63 4.74 10.93 -6.68
CA LEU A 63 4.77 12.23 -7.35
C LEU A 63 3.57 13.11 -6.96
N THR A 64 2.43 12.48 -6.63
CA THR A 64 1.21 13.16 -6.22
C THR A 64 1.29 13.66 -4.78
N LYS A 65 1.74 14.92 -4.61
CA LYS A 65 2.05 15.52 -3.29
C LYS A 65 0.88 15.58 -2.31
N ASP A 66 -0.36 15.63 -2.80
CA ASP A 66 -1.57 15.78 -1.98
C ASP A 66 -2.28 14.45 -1.66
N LEU A 67 -1.66 13.30 -1.98
CA LEU A 67 -2.24 11.97 -1.75
C LEU A 67 -2.64 11.77 -0.28
N LEU A 68 -1.72 12.04 0.66
CA LEU A 68 -1.98 11.84 2.09
C LEU A 68 -2.98 12.85 2.68
N ASP A 69 -3.24 13.98 2.02
CA ASP A 69 -4.31 14.89 2.45
C ASP A 69 -5.70 14.33 2.18
N LYS A 70 -5.80 13.47 1.17
CA LYS A 70 -7.03 12.80 0.75
C LYS A 70 -7.34 11.54 1.54
N ILE A 71 -6.37 10.99 2.28
CA ILE A 71 -6.49 9.76 3.07
C ILE A 71 -6.56 10.10 4.57
N ASP A 72 -7.34 9.33 5.33
CA ASP A 72 -7.53 9.50 6.78
C ASP A 72 -6.36 8.96 7.61
N ILE A 73 -5.15 9.42 7.28
CA ILE A 73 -3.91 9.21 8.05
C ILE A 73 -3.61 10.45 8.89
N LYS A 74 -3.23 10.24 10.16
CA LYS A 74 -2.86 11.29 11.11
C LYS A 74 -1.35 11.53 11.11
N ASN A 75 -0.55 10.47 11.17
CA ASN A 75 0.90 10.50 11.15
C ASN A 75 1.42 10.21 9.74
N LYS A 76 1.81 11.27 9.03
CA LYS A 76 2.33 11.18 7.65
C LYS A 76 3.84 10.91 7.56
N ASP A 77 4.51 10.82 8.70
CA ASP A 77 5.95 10.55 8.76
C ASP A 77 6.27 9.08 9.02
N GLU A 78 5.33 8.35 9.62
CA GLU A 78 5.43 6.92 9.91
C GLU A 78 4.10 6.24 9.60
N PHE A 79 3.97 5.61 8.44
CA PHE A 79 2.73 4.94 8.02
C PHE A 79 2.97 3.79 7.05
N LEU A 80 1.96 2.91 6.96
CA LEU A 80 1.83 1.88 5.94
C LEU A 80 0.36 1.80 5.50
N ILE A 81 0.14 1.79 4.19
CA ILE A 81 -1.18 1.61 3.56
C ILE A 81 -1.11 0.36 2.71
N LEU A 82 -2.02 -0.58 2.95
CA LEU A 82 -2.21 -1.75 2.12
C LEU A 82 -3.48 -1.58 1.30
N ILE A 83 -3.32 -1.68 -0.01
CA ILE A 83 -4.37 -1.52 -1.01
C ILE A 83 -4.47 -2.84 -1.77
N ASP A 84 -5.67 -3.34 -2.00
CA ASP A 84 -5.83 -4.53 -2.83
C ASP A 84 -5.68 -4.24 -4.32
N ARG A 85 -5.68 -5.30 -5.12
CA ARG A 85 -5.64 -5.22 -6.58
C ARG A 85 -6.79 -4.43 -7.21
N TYR A 86 -7.90 -4.21 -6.51
CA TYR A 86 -9.01 -3.41 -7.01
C TYR A 86 -8.89 -1.92 -6.64
N GLY A 87 -7.85 -1.56 -5.89
CA GLY A 87 -7.58 -0.21 -5.44
C GLY A 87 -8.32 0.14 -4.15
N VAL A 88 -8.81 -0.82 -3.38
CA VAL A 88 -9.47 -0.57 -2.09
C VAL A 88 -8.44 -0.62 -0.96
N ILE A 89 -8.46 0.37 -0.08
CA ILE A 89 -7.61 0.40 1.12
C ILE A 89 -8.15 -0.64 2.10
N ASN A 90 -7.40 -1.70 2.36
CA ASN A 90 -7.80 -2.77 3.28
C ASN A 90 -7.18 -2.61 4.67
N TYR A 91 -6.02 -1.95 4.76
CA TYR A 91 -5.35 -1.74 6.03
C TYR A 91 -4.54 -0.44 6.03
N MET A 92 -4.51 0.22 7.18
CA MET A 92 -3.67 1.39 7.44
C MET A 92 -3.07 1.28 8.84
N ALA A 93 -1.78 1.52 8.96
CA ALA A 93 -1.05 1.61 10.22
C ALA A 93 -0.23 2.89 10.28
N GLU A 94 -0.02 3.38 11.50
CA GLU A 94 0.61 4.68 11.76
C GLU A 94 1.47 4.64 13.04
N GLY A 95 2.62 5.32 13.02
CA GLY A 95 3.47 5.52 14.19
C GLY A 95 4.01 4.22 14.79
N GLU A 96 3.66 3.96 16.06
CA GLU A 96 4.12 2.76 16.78
C GLU A 96 3.34 1.50 16.41
N ASN A 97 2.24 1.62 15.67
CA ASN A 97 1.39 0.50 15.27
C ASN A 97 1.82 -0.12 13.93
N LEU A 98 2.97 0.27 13.39
CA LEU A 98 3.47 -0.28 12.14
C LEU A 98 3.70 -1.80 12.28
N PRO A 99 3.15 -2.61 11.36
CA PRO A 99 3.35 -4.06 11.40
C PRO A 99 4.80 -4.42 11.05
N ASN A 100 5.25 -5.58 11.54
CA ASN A 100 6.46 -6.22 11.01
C ASN A 100 6.13 -6.94 9.69
N PHE A 101 7.16 -7.44 8.99
CA PHE A 101 6.99 -8.13 7.71
C PHE A 101 6.04 -9.33 7.78
N GLU A 102 6.16 -10.17 8.81
CA GLU A 102 5.30 -11.35 9.00
C GLU A 102 3.82 -10.96 9.08
N ASN A 103 3.48 -9.96 9.90
CA ASN A 103 2.11 -9.45 10.03
C ASN A 103 1.58 -8.84 8.73
N ILE A 104 2.45 -8.21 7.92
CA ILE A 104 2.07 -7.69 6.58
C ILE A 104 1.65 -8.86 5.68
N MET A 105 2.45 -9.91 5.64
CA MET A 105 2.18 -11.09 4.81
C MET A 105 0.90 -11.82 5.25
N GLU A 106 0.69 -11.98 6.56
CA GLU A 106 -0.55 -12.55 7.12
C GLU A 106 -1.79 -11.72 6.73
N THR A 107 -1.68 -10.38 6.79
CA THR A 107 -2.78 -9.48 6.39
C THR A 107 -3.13 -9.65 4.91
N ILE A 108 -2.13 -9.84 4.05
CA ILE A 108 -2.33 -10.01 2.61
C ILE A 108 -2.98 -11.36 2.32
N GLN A 109 -2.50 -12.44 2.93
CA GLN A 109 -3.11 -13.77 2.81
C GLN A 109 -4.58 -13.75 3.25
N PHE A 110 -4.87 -13.08 4.36
CA PHE A 110 -6.25 -12.94 4.83
C PHE A 110 -7.16 -12.22 3.82
N ILE A 111 -6.67 -11.16 3.17
CA ILE A 111 -7.43 -10.43 2.14
C ILE A 111 -7.70 -11.32 0.92
N GLU A 112 -6.75 -12.15 0.51
CA GLU A 112 -6.94 -13.10 -0.59
C GLU A 112 -7.94 -14.21 -0.24
N ASP A 113 -7.88 -14.74 0.99
CA ASP A 113 -8.74 -15.81 1.46
C ASP A 113 -10.20 -15.36 1.66
N GLU A 114 -10.44 -14.17 2.23
CA GLU A 114 -11.82 -13.64 2.34
C GLU A 114 -12.42 -13.29 0.97
N GLY A 115 -11.58 -12.91 0.00
CA GLY A 115 -11.99 -12.79 -1.41
C GLY A 115 -12.34 -14.12 -2.08
N CYS A 116 -11.88 -15.25 -1.53
CA CYS A 116 -12.13 -16.60 -2.04
C CYS A 116 -13.44 -17.19 -1.50
N CYS A 117 -13.82 -16.88 -0.25
CA CYS A 117 -15.08 -17.35 0.35
C CYS A 117 -16.34 -16.59 -0.09
N SER A 118 -16.22 -15.67 -1.04
CA SER A 118 -17.32 -14.85 -1.58
C SER A 118 -17.71 -15.17 -3.03
N LEU A 119 -17.23 -16.30 -3.59
CA LEU A 119 -17.63 -16.86 -4.90
C LEU A 119 -18.48 -18.14 -4.78
#